data_AF-A0A7D8IWR6-F1
#
_entry.id   AF-A0A7D8IWR6-F1
#
_cell.length_a   1.000
_cell.length_b   1.000
_cell.length_c   1.000
_cell.angle_alpha   90.00
_cell.angle_beta   90.00
_cell.angle_gamma   90.00
#
_symmetry.space_group_name_H-M   'P 1'
#
loop_
_entity.id
_entity.type
_entity.pdbx_description
1 polymer ?
#
loop_
_entity_poly.entity_id
_entity_poly.type
_entity_poly.pdbx_seq_one_letter_code
_entity_poly.pdbx_strand_id
1 'polypeptide(L)'
;MAFSWTEERMNYLRENAGKLSTREIADELGTNITVIRNMAARLKLSLRIRSVTREQVDEVYRLYESPENITVRNIATQTGLSVGAVSYLLYSESEKRSPRYNRVEYIDFETTKGRRVSVEKALVDVSRTPPETLAGKGGKGTYDIWLQDGTHFTARNLHFTERITGRVRRGRRLA
;
A
#
# COMPACT_ATOMS: atom_id res chain seq x y z
N MET A 1 2.89 29.95 -39.07
CA MET A 1 3.87 28.95 -39.56
C MET A 1 3.27 27.56 -39.43
N ALA A 2 3.59 26.64 -40.36
CA ALA A 2 3.13 25.25 -40.27
C ALA A 2 3.91 24.51 -39.18
N PHE A 3 3.23 23.65 -38.42
CA PHE A 3 3.87 22.80 -37.41
C PHE A 3 4.85 21.83 -38.09
N SER A 4 6.06 21.73 -37.55
CA SER A 4 7.10 20.82 -38.02
C SER A 4 7.66 19.99 -36.87
N TRP A 5 8.07 18.76 -37.17
CA TRP A 5 8.71 17.89 -36.20
C TRP A 5 10.21 18.18 -36.14
N THR A 6 10.64 18.88 -35.09
CA THR A 6 12.06 19.05 -34.75
C THR A 6 12.52 17.95 -33.80
N GLU A 7 13.83 17.81 -33.59
CA GLU A 7 14.36 16.82 -32.65
C GLU A 7 13.87 17.06 -31.22
N GLU A 8 13.81 18.31 -30.78
CA GLU A 8 13.32 18.68 -29.45
C GLU A 8 11.87 18.25 -29.27
N ARG A 9 11.01 18.49 -30.27
CA ARG A 9 9.60 18.10 -30.25
C ARG A 9 9.42 16.57 -30.25
N MET A 10 10.27 15.85 -31.00
CA MET A 10 10.27 14.39 -30.98
C MET A 10 10.72 13.83 -29.64
N ASN A 11 11.75 14.43 -29.02
CA ASN A 11 12.23 14.03 -27.70
C ASN A 11 11.18 14.30 -26.62
N TYR A 12 10.53 15.47 -26.66
CA TYR A 12 9.41 15.78 -25.79
C TYR A 12 8.28 14.75 -25.91
N LEU A 13 7.92 14.34 -27.13
CA LEU A 13 6.92 13.29 -27.34
C LEU A 13 7.37 11.94 -26.76
N ARG A 14 8.63 11.54 -26.93
CA ARG A 14 9.16 10.28 -26.36
C ARG A 14 9.14 10.27 -24.84
N GLU A 15 9.53 11.37 -24.22
CA GLU A 15 9.61 11.50 -22.76
C GLU A 15 8.23 11.49 -22.09
N ASN A 16 7.22 12.01 -22.79
CA ASN A 16 5.87 12.22 -22.24
C ASN A 16 4.83 11.21 -22.75
N ALA A 17 5.13 10.41 -23.77
CA ALA A 17 4.23 9.37 -24.27
C ALA A 17 3.86 8.38 -23.16
N GLY A 18 2.56 8.30 -22.85
CA GLY A 18 2.03 7.43 -21.80
C GLY A 18 2.20 7.98 -20.37
N LYS A 19 2.73 9.20 -20.20
CA LYS A 19 2.71 9.97 -18.95
C LYS A 19 1.65 11.06 -18.97
N LEU A 20 1.62 11.84 -20.05
CA LEU A 20 0.63 12.89 -20.28
C LEU A 20 -0.46 12.40 -21.23
N SER A 21 -1.62 13.03 -21.13
CA SER A 21 -2.67 12.85 -22.12
C SER A 21 -2.23 13.39 -23.48
N THR A 22 -2.77 12.80 -24.54
CA THR A 22 -2.48 13.27 -25.91
C THR A 22 -2.91 14.72 -26.13
N ARG A 23 -3.85 15.23 -25.33
CA ARG A 23 -4.29 16.63 -25.39
C ARG A 23 -3.22 17.55 -24.79
N GLU A 24 -2.75 17.27 -23.58
CA GLU A 24 -1.69 18.06 -22.93
C GLU A 24 -0.42 18.13 -23.79
N ILE A 25 -0.02 17.00 -24.39
CA ILE A 25 1.13 16.97 -25.31
C ILE A 25 0.87 17.85 -26.55
N ALA A 26 -0.37 17.87 -27.06
CA ALA A 26 -0.73 18.69 -28.21
C ALA A 26 -0.73 20.18 -27.87
N ASP A 27 -1.26 20.53 -26.70
CA ASP A 27 -1.31 21.91 -26.20
C ASP A 27 0.12 22.46 -25.98
N GLU A 28 1.00 21.68 -25.34
CA GLU A 28 2.39 22.09 -25.10
C GLU A 28 3.18 22.28 -26.40
N LEU A 29 2.99 21.37 -27.36
CA LEU A 29 3.67 21.44 -28.65
C LEU A 29 3.03 22.45 -29.63
N GLY A 30 1.92 23.09 -29.23
CA GLY A 30 1.18 24.04 -30.06
C GLY A 30 0.62 23.39 -31.33
N THR A 31 0.07 22.18 -31.22
CA THR A 31 -0.40 21.37 -32.35
C THR A 31 -1.72 20.66 -32.06
N ASN A 32 -2.17 19.79 -32.96
CA ASN A 32 -3.39 19.01 -32.79
C ASN A 32 -3.10 17.57 -32.34
N ILE A 33 -3.96 17.03 -31.49
CA ILE A 33 -4.02 15.64 -31.05
C ILE A 33 -3.80 14.63 -32.19
N THR A 34 -4.39 14.86 -33.37
CA THR A 34 -4.21 13.96 -34.53
C THR A 34 -2.76 13.89 -35.00
N VAL A 35 -2.05 15.03 -34.98
CA VAL A 35 -0.63 15.12 -35.37
C VAL A 35 0.22 14.33 -34.37
N ILE A 36 -0.09 14.44 -33.08
CA ILE A 36 0.57 13.67 -32.02
C ILE A 36 0.35 12.16 -32.21
N ARG A 37 -0.90 11.72 -32.45
CA ARG A 37 -1.22 10.29 -32.67
C ARG A 37 -0.47 9.72 -33.87
N ASN A 38 -0.46 10.44 -34.98
CA ASN A 38 0.22 10.00 -36.19
C ASN A 38 1.73 9.86 -35.97
N MET A 39 2.35 10.82 -35.27
CA MET A 39 3.77 10.73 -34.97
C MET A 39 4.09 9.63 -33.95
N ALA A 40 3.27 9.49 -32.90
CA ALA A 40 3.45 8.41 -31.93
C ALA A 40 3.36 7.04 -32.61
N ALA A 41 2.43 6.86 -33.56
CA ALA A 41 2.35 5.64 -34.37
C ALA A 41 3.61 5.40 -35.20
N ARG A 42 4.14 6.43 -35.87
CA ARG A 42 5.40 6.35 -36.64
C ARG A 42 6.60 5.99 -35.75
N LEU A 43 6.65 6.53 -34.54
CA LEU A 43 7.69 6.26 -33.55
C LEU A 43 7.44 4.99 -32.72
N LYS A 44 6.35 4.25 -32.98
CA LYS A 44 5.93 3.05 -32.24
C LYS A 44 5.79 3.29 -30.72
N LEU A 45 5.33 4.48 -30.34
CA LEU A 45 5.07 4.89 -28.95
C LEU A 45 3.64 4.57 -28.54
N SER A 46 3.45 4.10 -27.30
CA SER A 46 2.12 3.96 -26.70
C SER A 46 1.70 5.26 -26.04
N LEU A 47 0.59 5.83 -26.50
CA LEU A 47 -0.05 7.00 -25.88
C LEU A 47 -1.02 6.64 -24.75
N ARG A 48 -1.17 5.34 -24.46
CA ARG A 48 -1.98 4.91 -23.32
C ARG A 48 -1.30 5.38 -22.05
N ILE A 49 -1.93 6.35 -21.37
CA ILE A 49 -1.49 6.82 -20.06
C ILE A 49 -1.41 5.60 -19.16
N ARG A 50 -0.21 5.25 -18.70
CA ARG A 50 -0.07 4.27 -17.63
C ARG A 50 -0.60 4.97 -16.39
N SER A 51 -1.67 4.44 -15.81
CA SER A 51 -2.35 5.01 -14.64
C SER A 51 -1.45 5.18 -13.41
N VAL A 52 -0.25 4.60 -13.44
CA VAL A 52 0.75 4.67 -12.37
C VAL A 52 2.14 4.74 -13.00
N THR A 53 2.90 5.79 -12.70
CA THR A 53 4.32 5.92 -13.10
C THR A 53 5.24 5.11 -12.18
N ARG A 54 6.51 4.91 -12.56
CA ARG A 54 7.47 4.19 -11.69
C ARG A 54 7.75 4.96 -10.40
N GLU A 55 7.86 6.27 -10.50
CA GLU A 55 8.11 7.17 -9.38
C GLU A 55 6.96 7.09 -8.37
N GLN A 56 5.71 7.05 -8.85
CA GLN A 56 4.54 6.85 -8.00
C GLN A 56 4.52 5.46 -7.33
N VAL A 57 4.97 4.42 -8.04
CA VAL A 57 5.11 3.07 -7.46
C VAL A 57 6.15 3.06 -6.34
N ASP A 58 7.32 3.63 -6.57
CA ASP A 58 8.42 3.66 -5.60
C ASP A 58 8.03 4.47 -4.36
N GLU A 59 7.33 5.59 -4.56
CA GLU A 59 6.81 6.43 -3.48
C GLU A 59 5.73 5.71 -2.65
N VAL A 60 4.81 4.99 -3.30
CA VAL A 60 3.82 4.13 -2.60
C VAL A 60 4.53 3.15 -1.66
N TYR A 61 5.58 2.47 -2.14
CA TYR A 61 6.31 1.52 -1.30
C TYR A 61 7.10 2.21 -0.19
N ARG A 62 7.75 3.34 -0.47
CA ARG A 62 8.51 4.11 0.54
C ARG A 62 7.61 4.59 1.68
N LEU A 63 6.45 5.15 1.34
CA LEU A 63 5.47 5.62 2.32
C LEU A 63 4.90 4.45 3.12
N TYR A 64 4.61 3.34 2.44
CA TYR A 64 4.10 2.13 3.08
C TYR A 64 5.12 1.46 4.04
N GLU A 65 6.42 1.58 3.77
CA GLU A 65 7.51 1.09 4.63
C GLU A 65 7.84 2.01 5.82
N SER A 66 7.23 3.20 5.87
CA SER A 66 7.45 4.15 6.96
C SER A 66 7.04 3.53 8.32
N PRO A 67 7.81 3.76 9.41
CA PRO A 67 7.43 3.33 10.75
C PRO A 67 6.17 4.05 11.27
N GLU A 68 5.74 5.11 10.59
CA GLU A 68 4.47 5.76 10.85
C GLU A 68 3.32 4.92 10.28
N ASN A 69 2.29 4.68 11.09
CA ASN A 69 1.10 3.92 10.69
C ASN A 69 0.27 4.72 9.67
N ILE A 70 0.70 4.74 8.42
CA ILE A 70 0.05 5.45 7.32
C ILE A 70 -0.99 4.54 6.65
N THR A 71 -2.20 5.04 6.49
CA THR A 71 -3.29 4.30 5.84
C THR A 71 -3.14 4.34 4.32
N VAL A 72 -3.69 3.34 3.62
CA VAL A 72 -3.77 3.31 2.14
C VAL A 72 -4.39 4.59 1.57
N ARG A 73 -5.39 5.15 2.27
CA ARG A 73 -6.03 6.42 1.89
C ARG A 73 -5.05 7.60 1.96
N ASN A 74 -4.20 7.65 2.98
CA ASN A 74 -3.20 8.70 3.11
C ASN A 74 -2.10 8.54 2.05
N ILE A 75 -1.66 7.31 1.76
CA ILE A 75 -0.71 7.03 0.68
C ILE A 75 -1.29 7.47 -0.68
N ALA A 76 -2.55 7.15 -0.96
CA ALA A 76 -3.25 7.58 -2.18
C ALA A 76 -3.28 9.11 -2.31
N THR A 77 -3.57 9.80 -1.20
CA THR A 77 -3.58 11.27 -1.16
C THR A 77 -2.19 11.86 -1.44
N GLN A 78 -1.13 11.29 -0.85
CA GLN A 78 0.24 11.78 -1.02
C GLN A 78 0.83 11.46 -2.40
N THR A 79 0.45 10.34 -3.00
CA THR A 79 0.99 9.89 -4.31
C THR A 79 0.16 10.36 -5.51
N GLY A 80 -1.00 10.99 -5.25
CA GLY A 80 -1.96 11.40 -6.28
C GLY A 80 -2.63 10.21 -6.99
N LEU A 81 -2.52 9.01 -6.43
CA LEU A 81 -3.12 7.79 -6.99
C LEU A 81 -4.52 7.57 -6.43
N SER A 82 -5.33 6.78 -7.15
CA SER A 82 -6.58 6.28 -6.57
C SER A 82 -6.30 5.25 -5.48
N VAL A 83 -7.18 5.19 -4.48
CA VAL A 83 -7.11 4.17 -3.41
C VAL A 83 -7.05 2.76 -4.00
N GLY A 84 -7.81 2.49 -5.07
CA GLY A 84 -7.79 1.20 -5.77
C GLY A 84 -6.44 0.90 -6.43
N ALA A 85 -5.79 1.90 -7.03
CA ALA A 85 -4.46 1.73 -7.62
C ALA A 85 -3.41 1.44 -6.54
N VAL A 86 -3.43 2.18 -5.42
CA VAL A 86 -2.53 1.90 -4.29
C VAL A 86 -2.78 0.50 -3.72
N SER A 87 -4.04 0.13 -3.49
CA SER A 87 -4.40 -1.22 -3.05
C SER A 87 -3.92 -2.29 -4.03
N TYR A 88 -4.07 -2.07 -5.34
CA TYR A 88 -3.58 -2.99 -6.35
C TYR A 88 -2.04 -3.10 -6.31
N LEU A 89 -1.30 -2.00 -6.19
CA LEU A 89 0.16 -2.01 -6.12
C LEU A 89 0.71 -2.71 -4.87
N LEU A 90 0.00 -2.58 -3.74
CA LEU A 90 0.40 -3.17 -2.46
C LEU A 90 -0.06 -4.62 -2.32
N TYR A 91 -1.24 -4.96 -2.83
CA TYR A 91 -1.93 -6.21 -2.50
C TYR A 91 -2.21 -7.12 -3.70
N SER A 92 -1.96 -6.70 -4.94
CA SER A 92 -2.05 -7.64 -6.06
C SER A 92 -0.87 -8.61 -6.03
N GLU A 93 -1.19 -9.89 -5.92
CA GLU A 93 -0.21 -10.96 -6.05
C GLU A 93 0.25 -11.03 -7.52
N SER A 94 1.27 -10.26 -7.87
CA SER A 94 2.03 -10.61 -9.07
C SER A 94 2.97 -11.75 -8.67
N GLU A 95 2.73 -12.97 -9.17
CA GLU A 95 3.58 -14.16 -9.00
C GLU A 95 5.08 -13.91 -9.28
N LYS A 96 5.43 -12.79 -9.90
CA LYS A 96 6.80 -12.35 -10.24
C LYS A 96 7.46 -11.45 -9.18
N ARG A 97 6.75 -11.03 -8.14
CA ARG A 97 7.28 -10.23 -7.02
C ARG A 97 6.86 -10.90 -5.73
N SER A 98 7.77 -11.64 -5.09
CA SER A 98 7.51 -12.21 -3.77
C SER A 98 6.87 -11.14 -2.86
N PRO A 99 5.77 -11.45 -2.15
CA PRO A 99 5.14 -10.48 -1.25
C PRO A 99 6.20 -10.01 -0.26
N ARG A 100 6.58 -8.73 -0.36
CA ARG A 100 7.64 -8.14 0.47
C ARG A 100 7.15 -7.84 1.89
N TYR A 101 5.86 -8.05 2.19
CA TYR A 101 5.19 -7.63 3.42
C TYR A 101 4.12 -8.65 3.86
N ASN A 102 4.02 -8.89 5.17
CA ASN A 102 3.00 -9.74 5.78
C ASN A 102 2.01 -8.86 6.57
N ARG A 103 0.71 -9.16 6.46
CA ARG A 103 -0.31 -8.65 7.39
C ARG A 103 -0.18 -9.44 8.69
N VAL A 104 -0.07 -8.72 9.79
CA VAL A 104 -0.08 -9.27 11.14
C VAL A 104 -1.29 -8.70 11.86
N GLU A 105 -2.18 -9.59 12.30
CA GLU A 105 -3.31 -9.20 13.14
C GLU A 105 -2.81 -8.95 14.57
N TYR A 106 -3.20 -7.82 15.15
CA TYR A 106 -2.94 -7.46 16.53
C TYR A 106 -4.25 -7.40 17.32
N ILE A 107 -4.14 -7.70 18.61
CA ILE A 107 -5.17 -7.48 19.60
C ILE A 107 -4.70 -6.33 20.48
N ASP A 108 -5.39 -5.20 20.39
CA ASP A 108 -5.18 -4.02 21.22
C ASP A 108 -6.17 -4.04 22.38
N PHE A 109 -5.66 -3.86 23.60
CA PHE A 109 -6.50 -3.86 24.79
C PHE A 109 -5.90 -3.03 25.90
N GLU A 110 -6.71 -2.74 26.91
CA GLU A 110 -6.27 -2.12 28.14
C GLU A 110 -6.25 -3.16 29.25
N THR A 111 -5.18 -3.21 30.04
CA THR A 111 -5.13 -4.06 31.22
C THR A 111 -6.01 -3.49 32.33
N THR A 112 -6.42 -4.32 33.30
CA THR A 112 -7.13 -3.84 34.51
C THR A 112 -6.35 -2.80 35.31
N LYS A 113 -5.01 -2.76 35.15
CA LYS A 113 -4.11 -1.76 35.72
C LYS A 113 -4.03 -0.45 34.91
N GLY A 114 -4.83 -0.30 33.85
CA GLY A 114 -4.89 0.91 33.02
C GLY A 114 -3.83 1.03 31.92
N ARG A 115 -2.99 0.00 31.72
CA ARG A 115 -1.94 0.00 30.68
C ARG A 115 -2.51 -0.47 29.34
N ARG A 116 -2.32 0.30 28.27
CA ARG A 116 -2.60 -0.14 26.90
C ARG A 116 -1.51 -1.08 26.41
N VAL A 117 -1.92 -2.24 25.89
CA VAL A 117 -1.06 -3.30 25.39
C VAL A 117 -1.54 -3.73 24.02
N SER A 118 -0.59 -4.08 23.16
CA SER A 118 -0.84 -4.61 21.83
C SER A 118 -0.08 -5.91 21.66
N VAL A 119 -0.78 -6.99 21.33
CA VAL A 119 -0.18 -8.31 21.12
C VAL A 119 -0.49 -8.80 19.73
N GLU A 120 0.48 -9.42 19.07
CA GLU A 120 0.24 -10.11 17.81
C GLU A 120 -0.65 -11.32 18.07
N LYS A 121 -1.75 -11.43 17.30
CA LYS A 121 -2.73 -12.51 17.43
C LYS A 121 -2.12 -13.89 17.21
N ALA A 122 -1.09 -14.00 16.36
CA ALA A 122 -0.39 -15.26 16.12
C ALA A 122 0.38 -15.78 17.35
N LEU A 123 0.69 -14.91 18.33
CA LEU A 123 1.35 -15.27 19.58
C LEU A 123 0.38 -15.67 20.69
N VAL A 124 -0.94 -15.56 20.46
CA VAL A 124 -1.97 -15.92 21.43
C VAL A 124 -2.09 -17.46 21.50
N ASP A 125 -2.13 -17.99 22.72
CA ASP A 125 -2.44 -19.39 22.97
C ASP A 125 -3.95 -19.59 22.81
N VAL A 126 -4.33 -20.12 21.65
CA VAL A 126 -5.73 -20.38 21.25
C VAL A 126 -6.38 -21.46 22.14
N SER A 127 -5.61 -22.34 22.77
CA SER A 127 -6.13 -23.38 23.65
C SER A 127 -6.62 -22.79 24.98
N ARG A 128 -5.92 -21.77 25.46
CA ARG A 128 -6.24 -21.05 26.71
C ARG A 128 -7.08 -19.79 26.49
N THR A 129 -7.09 -19.28 25.27
CA THR A 129 -7.86 -18.10 24.85
C THR A 129 -8.73 -18.47 23.66
N PRO A 130 -9.87 -19.15 23.88
CA PRO A 130 -10.72 -19.60 22.77
C PRO A 130 -11.24 -18.40 21.95
N PRO A 131 -11.26 -18.46 20.61
CA PRO A 131 -11.68 -17.33 19.77
C PRO A 131 -13.11 -16.83 20.08
N GLU A 132 -13.97 -17.74 20.54
CA GLU A 132 -15.35 -17.47 20.94
C GLU A 132 -15.45 -16.52 22.14
N THR A 133 -14.47 -16.54 23.05
CA THR A 133 -14.44 -15.62 24.20
C THR A 133 -14.08 -14.19 23.78
N LEU A 134 -13.39 -14.04 22.64
CA LEU A 134 -13.01 -12.75 22.08
C LEU A 134 -14.05 -12.20 21.08
N ALA A 135 -14.96 -13.05 20.58
CA ALA A 135 -16.01 -12.71 19.60
C ALA A 135 -17.31 -12.15 20.23
N GLY A 136 -17.32 -11.97 21.56
CA GLY A 136 -18.48 -11.50 22.32
C GLY A 136 -18.92 -10.08 21.92
N LYS A 137 -20.02 -10.00 21.16
CA LYS A 137 -20.74 -8.76 20.80
C LYS A 137 -20.95 -7.86 22.04
N GLY A 138 -20.21 -6.74 22.10
CA GLY A 138 -20.63 -5.52 22.81
C GLY A 138 -20.74 -5.53 24.35
N GLY A 139 -20.05 -6.41 25.06
CA GLY A 139 -20.24 -6.60 26.51
C GLY A 139 -19.17 -5.97 27.41
N LYS A 140 -19.59 -5.22 28.43
CA LYS A 140 -18.77 -4.67 29.54
C LYS A 140 -18.10 -5.79 30.38
N GLY A 141 -17.03 -6.41 29.89
CA GLY A 141 -16.34 -7.51 30.59
C GLY A 141 -14.81 -7.46 30.49
N THR A 142 -14.16 -8.20 31.39
CA THR A 142 -12.72 -8.50 31.34
C THR A 142 -12.49 -9.80 30.58
N TYR A 143 -11.41 -9.86 29.80
CA TYR A 143 -10.99 -10.99 28.98
C TYR A 143 -9.63 -11.49 29.47
N ASP A 144 -9.43 -12.80 29.53
CA ASP A 144 -8.12 -13.37 29.81
C ASP A 144 -7.43 -13.73 28.49
N ILE A 145 -6.27 -13.12 28.24
CA ILE A 145 -5.45 -13.35 27.05
C ILE A 145 -4.16 -14.02 27.50
N TRP A 146 -3.94 -15.24 27.01
CA TRP A 146 -2.72 -16.01 27.21
C TRP A 146 -1.86 -15.99 25.95
N LEU A 147 -0.56 -15.76 26.10
CA LEU A 147 0.42 -15.90 25.02
C LEU A 147 1.10 -17.27 25.08
N GLN A 148 1.67 -17.70 23.96
CA GLN A 148 2.38 -18.97 23.83
C GLN A 148 3.63 -19.08 24.73
N ASP A 149 4.20 -17.96 25.17
CA ASP A 149 5.31 -17.92 26.12
C ASP A 149 4.86 -18.07 27.60
N GLY A 150 3.55 -18.21 27.84
CA GLY A 150 2.96 -18.32 29.17
C GLY A 150 2.57 -16.98 29.80
N THR A 151 2.80 -15.85 29.13
CA THR A 151 2.37 -14.52 29.61
C THR A 151 0.84 -14.44 29.64
N HIS A 152 0.31 -13.87 30.72
CA HIS A 152 -1.12 -13.69 30.94
C HIS A 152 -1.49 -12.22 31.12
N PHE A 153 -2.57 -11.81 30.45
CA PHE A 153 -3.16 -10.49 30.59
C PHE A 153 -4.65 -10.59 30.91
N THR A 154 -5.09 -9.81 31.90
CA THR A 154 -6.50 -9.48 32.07
C THR A 154 -6.80 -8.17 31.35
N ALA A 155 -7.56 -8.27 30.26
CA ALA A 155 -7.81 -7.25 29.27
C ALA A 155 -9.24 -6.68 29.34
N ARG A 156 -9.42 -5.43 28.94
CA ARG A 156 -10.71 -4.77 28.70
C ARG A 156 -10.57 -3.89 27.45
N ASN A 157 -11.70 -3.43 26.89
CA ASN A 157 -11.72 -2.57 25.71
C ASN A 157 -10.92 -3.17 24.53
N LEU A 158 -11.28 -4.39 24.15
CA LEU A 158 -10.55 -5.17 23.17
C LEU A 158 -10.88 -4.70 21.75
N HIS A 159 -9.85 -4.44 20.95
CA HIS A 159 -9.96 -4.01 19.56
C HIS A 159 -9.01 -4.84 18.71
N PHE A 160 -9.51 -5.37 17.60
CA PHE A 160 -8.67 -6.02 16.61
C PHE A 160 -8.16 -4.96 15.64
N THR A 161 -6.84 -4.88 15.49
CA THR A 161 -6.21 -4.02 14.51
C THR A 161 -5.32 -4.83 13.59
N GLU A 162 -5.38 -4.54 12.30
CA GLU A 162 -4.44 -5.12 11.35
C GLU A 162 -3.28 -4.15 11.19
N ARG A 163 -2.06 -4.65 11.37
CA ARG A 163 -0.85 -3.88 11.12
C ARG A 163 -0.03 -4.61 10.08
N ILE A 164 0.54 -3.83 9.18
CA ILE A 164 1.46 -4.37 8.20
C ILE A 164 2.85 -4.30 8.80
N THR A 165 3.52 -5.44 8.83
CA THR A 165 4.92 -5.50 9.24
C THR A 165 5.79 -5.65 7.99
N GLY A 166 6.89 -4.90 7.94
CA GLY A 166 8.00 -5.16 7.02
C GLY A 166 8.45 -6.61 7.11
N ARG A 167 9.05 -7.15 6.04
CA ARG A 167 9.61 -8.52 6.01
C ARG A 167 10.28 -8.84 7.35
N VAL A 168 9.68 -9.76 8.13
CA VAL A 168 10.37 -10.34 9.28
C VAL A 168 11.64 -10.95 8.70
N ARG A 169 12.79 -10.35 8.98
CA ARG A 169 14.05 -11.06 8.83
C ARG A 169 13.89 -12.26 9.75
N ARG A 170 13.60 -13.44 9.20
CA ARG A 170 13.76 -14.72 9.91
C ARG A 170 15.22 -14.76 10.32
N GLY A 171 15.49 -14.23 11.51
CA GLY A 171 16.82 -13.94 12.03
C GLY A 171 16.81 -14.34 13.48
N ARG A 172 17.37 -15.53 13.72
CA ARG A 172 17.72 -16.15 15.00
C ARG A 172 16.55 -16.56 15.90
N ARG A 173 16.24 -17.86 15.83
CA ARG A 173 16.26 -18.66 17.06
C ARG A 173 17.58 -18.32 17.78
N LEU A 174 17.50 -17.58 18.86
CA LEU A 174 18.53 -17.65 19.89
C LEU A 174 18.26 -18.94 20.65
N ALA A 175 19.31 -19.76 20.71
CA ALA A 175 19.53 -21.00 21.47
C ALA A 175 18.32 -21.61 22.19
#